data_AF-A0A2H4SHC8-F1
#
_entry.id   AF-A0A2H4SHC8-F1
#
_cell.length_a   1.000
_cell.length_b   1.000
_cell.length_c   1.000
_cell.angle_alpha   90.00
_cell.angle_beta   90.00
_cell.angle_gamma   90.00
#
_symmetry.space_group_name_H-M   'P 1'
#
loop_
_entity.id
_entity.type
_entity.pdbx_description
1 polymer ?
#
loop_
_entity_poly.entity_id
_entity_poly.type
_entity_poly.pdbx_seq_one_letter_code
_entity_poly.pdbx_strand_id
1 'polypeptide(L)'
;MSQSDNQDETFELYDLKVEVVCPPGERILCGAKAGDYFTLEGELLSLPPGQSISIYSLAIALSSPVPVMKANLSLPSLRQSIAKRHALIYFVPGNPGVVEFYTDFLRSLRALLDKTESDTAYDIYGRNLFGFRDADHEPFGGQNLPYELDAQVEGMWADIASQRRGDSHDQPYDSVILIGHSIGAYIVVETFHRQSVSPKAGLNLQHGFLLFPTISYIARSPSGLKITALQQRWYLPGVEENLHTIAKGLLFLFPQSTLQWVWANYLGFSSQAAATLAEWLKSRDGVWQAIHLGRSELKYVLKDKWDDSFWDNVSTSSSGGVVPKFFFFYGKHDHWVDNDLRDEFIARQKARGADPARPSIEIDTGDISHAFCTREDTSLQVAEKVYTWVQAIDTFQK
;
A
#
# COMPACT_ATOMS: atom_id res chain seq x y z
N MET A 1 -20.33 22.33 36.11
CA MET A 1 -19.03 21.88 36.65
C MET A 1 -18.81 20.46 36.14
N SER A 2 -18.13 20.33 35.01
CA SER A 2 -17.81 19.06 34.37
C SER A 2 -16.56 18.46 35.03
N GLN A 3 -16.69 17.26 35.58
CA GLN A 3 -15.54 16.42 35.91
C GLN A 3 -14.91 15.95 34.60
N SER A 4 -13.72 16.45 34.31
CA SER A 4 -12.83 15.92 33.28
C SER A 4 -12.22 14.62 33.80
N ASP A 5 -12.56 13.51 33.16
CA ASP A 5 -11.92 12.22 33.37
C ASP A 5 -10.55 12.29 32.69
N ASN A 6 -9.54 12.69 33.45
CA ASN A 6 -8.15 12.73 33.02
C ASN A 6 -7.65 11.29 33.11
N GLN A 7 -7.71 10.54 32.01
CA GLN A 7 -6.98 9.28 31.90
C GLN A 7 -5.50 9.64 31.98
N ASP A 8 -4.87 9.35 33.12
CA ASP A 8 -3.44 9.56 33.32
C ASP A 8 -2.68 8.74 32.28
N GLU A 9 -2.10 9.43 31.29
CA GLU A 9 -1.18 8.87 30.31
C GLU A 9 0.14 8.49 31.02
N THR A 10 0.13 7.37 31.74
CA THR A 10 1.34 6.82 32.37
C THR A 10 2.02 5.84 31.42
N PHE A 11 3.33 5.95 31.27
CA PHE A 11 4.17 4.93 30.65
C PHE A 11 5.23 4.45 31.64
N GLU A 12 5.59 3.17 31.56
CA GLU A 12 6.66 2.59 32.37
C GLU A 12 8.01 2.74 31.65
N LEU A 13 9.02 3.22 32.38
CA LEU A 13 10.40 3.26 31.92
C LEU A 13 11.15 2.06 32.50
N TYR A 14 11.85 1.34 31.64
CA TYR A 14 12.69 0.21 32.01
C TYR A 14 14.15 0.63 31.94
N ASP A 15 14.92 0.31 32.98
CA ASP A 15 16.37 0.44 32.94
C ASP A 15 16.95 -0.69 32.08
N LEU A 16 17.80 -0.34 31.11
CA LEU A 16 18.35 -1.28 30.15
C LEU A 16 19.84 -1.46 30.38
N LYS A 17 20.31 -2.72 30.42
CA LYS A 17 21.73 -3.05 30.30
C LYS A 17 21.96 -3.69 28.93
N VAL A 18 22.79 -3.04 28.11
CA VAL A 18 23.13 -3.51 26.76
C VAL A 18 24.57 -3.99 26.75
N GLU A 19 24.77 -5.27 26.47
CA GLU A 19 26.08 -5.94 26.52
C GLU A 19 26.59 -6.30 25.11
N VAL A 20 27.88 -6.12 24.90
CA VAL A 20 28.59 -6.46 23.67
C VAL A 20 28.90 -7.95 23.66
N VAL A 21 28.30 -8.65 22.69
CA VAL A 21 28.60 -10.05 22.38
C VAL A 21 29.53 -10.09 21.16
N CYS A 22 30.74 -10.60 21.35
CA CYS A 22 31.72 -10.76 20.27
C CYS A 22 31.64 -12.18 19.67
N PRO A 23 31.52 -12.34 18.34
CA PRO A 23 31.57 -13.66 17.70
C PRO A 23 32.92 -14.36 17.94
N PRO A 24 32.94 -15.68 18.25
CA PRO A 24 34.18 -16.40 18.45
C PRO A 24 35.07 -16.41 17.20
N GLY A 25 36.33 -16.02 17.34
CA GLY A 25 37.33 -16.07 16.26
C GLY A 25 37.25 -14.92 15.25
N GLU A 26 36.31 -13.98 15.40
CA GLU A 26 36.18 -12.84 14.50
C GLU A 26 36.90 -11.59 15.02
N ARG A 27 37.35 -10.75 14.08
CA ARG A 27 38.03 -9.49 14.39
C ARG A 27 37.02 -8.40 14.67
N ILE A 28 37.02 -7.86 15.89
CA ILE A 28 36.21 -6.70 16.26
C ILE A 28 36.88 -5.40 15.80
N LEU A 29 36.22 -4.65 14.91
CA LEU A 29 36.77 -3.44 14.30
C LEU A 29 36.59 -2.19 15.17
N CYS A 30 35.57 -2.16 16.02
CA CYS A 30 35.24 -1.00 16.86
C CYS A 30 36.02 -0.93 18.18
N GLY A 31 36.92 -1.90 18.43
CA GLY A 31 37.72 -1.96 19.66
C GLY A 31 36.96 -2.46 20.90
N ALA A 32 35.68 -2.80 20.78
CA ALA A 32 34.89 -3.36 21.85
C ALA A 32 35.36 -4.78 22.22
N LYS A 33 35.22 -5.12 23.50
CA LYS A 33 35.56 -6.43 24.06
C LYS A 33 34.29 -7.17 24.46
N ALA A 34 34.37 -8.50 24.47
CA ALA A 34 33.28 -9.33 24.95
C ALA A 34 32.97 -8.97 26.41
N GLY A 35 31.70 -8.69 26.70
CA GLY A 35 31.24 -8.30 28.02
C GLY A 35 31.32 -6.80 28.33
N ASP A 36 31.85 -5.96 27.42
CA ASP A 36 31.66 -4.51 27.51
C ASP A 36 30.16 -4.19 27.52
N TYR A 37 29.70 -3.27 28.36
CA TYR A 37 28.29 -2.88 28.40
C TYR A 37 28.07 -1.39 28.68
N PHE A 38 26.88 -0.88 28.39
CA PHE A 38 26.38 0.36 28.95
C PHE A 38 25.03 0.14 29.63
N THR A 39 24.69 0.99 30.59
CA THR A 39 23.35 1.05 31.17
C THR A 39 22.63 2.30 30.69
N LEU A 40 21.32 2.18 30.49
CA LEU A 40 20.41 3.30 30.26
C LEU A 40 19.41 3.30 31.41
N GLU A 41 19.55 4.27 32.31
CA GLU A 41 18.68 4.45 33.47
C GLU A 41 17.93 5.77 33.30
N GLY A 42 16.63 5.70 33.04
CA GLY A 42 15.86 6.84 32.55
C GLY A 42 16.45 7.46 31.27
N GLU A 43 16.92 8.70 31.34
CA GLU A 43 17.55 9.42 30.22
C GLU A 43 19.09 9.34 30.20
N LEU A 44 19.69 8.67 31.19
CA LEU A 44 21.13 8.69 31.41
C LEU A 44 21.78 7.41 30.90
N LEU A 45 22.65 7.57 29.89
CA LEU A 45 23.55 6.51 29.44
C LEU A 45 24.85 6.53 30.26
N SER A 46 25.16 5.41 30.91
CA SER A 46 26.35 5.26 31.76
C SER A 46 27.26 4.12 31.28
N LEU A 47 28.57 4.36 31.35
CA LEU A 47 29.62 3.38 31.06
C LEU A 47 30.37 3.01 32.35
N PRO A 48 30.81 1.75 32.51
CA PRO A 48 31.70 1.37 33.60
C PRO A 48 33.00 2.18 33.59
N PRO A 49 33.61 2.44 34.77
CA PRO A 49 34.87 3.18 34.85
C PRO A 49 35.97 2.56 33.98
N GLY A 50 36.56 3.38 33.10
CA GLY A 50 37.65 2.96 32.20
C GLY A 50 37.20 2.18 30.96
N GLN A 51 35.90 1.98 30.76
CA GLN A 51 35.34 1.41 29.54
C GLN A 51 34.96 2.52 28.55
N SER A 52 35.11 2.23 27.26
CA SER A 52 34.68 3.11 26.17
C SER A 52 33.96 2.30 25.12
N ILE A 53 32.84 2.81 24.61
CA ILE A 53 32.13 2.24 23.45
C ILE A 53 32.35 3.16 22.26
N SER A 54 32.58 2.57 21.09
CA SER A 54 32.68 3.31 19.83
C SER A 54 31.39 4.09 19.59
N ILE A 55 31.52 5.39 19.31
CA ILE A 55 30.37 6.24 18.98
C ILE A 55 29.61 5.73 17.75
N TYR A 56 30.27 5.04 16.82
CA TYR A 56 29.62 4.42 15.66
C TYR A 56 28.80 3.19 16.05
N SER A 57 29.29 2.36 16.97
CA SER A 57 28.54 1.22 17.49
C SER A 57 27.35 1.67 18.33
N LEU A 58 27.54 2.73 19.12
CA LEU A 58 26.46 3.35 19.88
C LEU A 58 25.42 3.98 18.96
N ALA A 59 25.85 4.68 17.91
CA ALA A 59 24.94 5.23 16.91
C ALA A 59 24.13 4.12 16.23
N ILE A 60 24.70 2.97 15.91
CA ILE A 60 23.94 1.82 15.35
C ILE A 60 22.92 1.28 16.36
N ALA A 61 23.28 1.17 17.64
CA ALA A 61 22.40 0.66 18.69
C ALA A 61 21.27 1.64 19.08
N LEU A 62 21.55 2.95 19.04
CA LEU A 62 20.61 4.02 19.37
C LEU A 62 19.83 4.54 18.17
N SER A 63 20.31 4.30 16.94
CA SER A 63 19.49 4.47 15.76
C SER A 63 18.35 3.46 15.87
N SER A 64 17.10 3.92 15.78
CA SER A 64 16.01 3.01 15.43
C SER A 64 16.50 2.12 14.30
N PRO A 65 16.28 0.78 14.36
CA PRO A 65 16.62 -0.08 13.24
C PRO A 65 16.08 0.60 11.99
N VAL A 66 16.93 0.75 10.96
CA VAL A 66 16.48 1.20 9.65
C VAL A 66 15.16 0.48 9.41
N PRO A 67 14.02 1.20 9.32
CA PRO A 67 12.73 0.54 9.30
C PRO A 67 12.80 -0.47 8.18
N VAL A 68 12.65 -1.75 8.54
CA VAL A 68 12.60 -2.82 7.55
C VAL A 68 11.23 -2.73 6.94
N MET A 69 11.19 -2.65 5.61
CA MET A 69 9.98 -2.50 4.84
C MET A 69 8.98 -3.56 5.30
N LYS A 70 7.85 -3.09 5.80
CA LYS A 70 6.80 -3.97 6.30
C LYS A 70 6.17 -4.68 5.11
N ALA A 71 5.85 -5.95 5.31
CA ALA A 71 5.10 -6.73 4.31
C ALA A 71 3.62 -6.28 4.23
N ASN A 72 3.08 -5.78 5.35
CA ASN A 72 1.69 -5.41 5.49
C ASN A 72 1.48 -4.29 6.51
N LEU A 73 0.30 -3.67 6.44
CA LEU A 73 -0.25 -2.74 7.41
C LEU A 73 -1.61 -3.29 7.88
N SER A 74 -1.78 -3.40 9.19
CA SER A 74 -3.03 -3.80 9.82
C SER A 74 -3.44 -2.74 10.84
N LEU A 75 -4.66 -2.22 10.70
CA LEU A 75 -5.25 -1.21 11.58
C LEU A 75 -6.65 -1.71 11.99
N PRO A 76 -6.73 -2.57 13.01
CA PRO A 76 -8.00 -3.11 13.49
C PRO A 76 -8.90 -2.00 14.07
N SER A 77 -10.21 -2.17 13.99
CA SER A 77 -11.17 -1.31 14.67
C SER A 77 -11.09 -1.51 16.18
N LEU A 78 -11.21 -0.41 16.93
CA LEU A 78 -11.30 -0.46 18.40
C LEU A 78 -12.65 -1.00 18.90
N ARG A 79 -13.63 -1.21 18.00
CA ARG A 79 -15.00 -1.64 18.35
C ARG A 79 -15.27 -3.12 18.12
N GLN A 80 -14.24 -3.93 17.84
CA GLN A 80 -14.41 -5.35 17.51
C GLN A 80 -15.25 -6.12 18.55
N SER A 81 -15.14 -5.85 19.84
CA SER A 81 -15.90 -6.59 20.86
C SER A 81 -17.36 -6.19 21.00
N ILE A 82 -17.78 -5.05 20.44
CA ILE A 82 -19.09 -4.43 20.70
C ILE A 82 -19.92 -4.28 19.40
N ALA A 83 -19.27 -4.23 18.24
CA ALA A 83 -19.95 -4.08 16.96
C ALA A 83 -20.84 -5.30 16.64
N LYS A 84 -21.94 -5.05 15.91
CA LYS A 84 -22.86 -6.11 15.47
C LYS A 84 -22.39 -6.78 14.18
N ARG A 85 -21.64 -6.05 13.36
CA ARG A 85 -21.10 -6.50 12.07
C ARG A 85 -19.61 -6.19 12.00
N HIS A 86 -18.87 -7.03 11.29
CA HIS A 86 -17.45 -6.91 11.08
C HIS A 86 -17.13 -6.90 9.60
N ALA A 87 -16.60 -5.78 9.14
CA ALA A 87 -16.21 -5.57 7.76
C ALA A 87 -14.68 -5.45 7.65
N LEU A 88 -14.14 -5.92 6.53
CA LEU A 88 -12.73 -5.71 6.18
C LEU A 88 -12.64 -4.69 5.05
N ILE A 89 -11.84 -3.65 5.24
CA ILE A 89 -11.34 -2.79 4.17
C ILE A 89 -9.96 -3.30 3.80
N TYR A 90 -9.86 -3.98 2.65
CA TYR A 90 -8.60 -4.52 2.14
C TYR A 90 -8.01 -3.58 1.07
N PHE A 91 -6.80 -3.09 1.29
CA PHE A 91 -6.11 -2.18 0.40
C PHE A 91 -5.06 -2.88 -0.49
N VAL A 92 -5.15 -2.66 -1.80
CA VAL A 92 -4.23 -3.16 -2.83
C VAL A 92 -3.43 -1.97 -3.41
N PRO A 93 -2.12 -1.89 -3.19
CA PRO A 93 -1.30 -0.76 -3.64
C PRO A 93 -1.13 -0.73 -5.16
N GLY A 94 -0.75 0.45 -5.68
CA GLY A 94 -0.30 0.61 -7.06
C GLY A 94 1.16 0.23 -7.25
N ASN A 95 1.73 0.43 -8.44
CA ASN A 95 3.15 0.22 -8.71
C ASN A 95 3.95 1.50 -8.34
N PRO A 96 5.05 1.44 -7.55
CA PRO A 96 5.65 0.27 -6.89
C PRO A 96 4.75 -0.32 -5.81
N GLY A 97 4.56 -1.63 -5.85
CA GLY A 97 3.62 -2.45 -5.06
C GLY A 97 3.92 -2.53 -3.57
N VAL A 98 4.28 -1.42 -2.94
CA VAL A 98 4.69 -1.30 -1.55
C VAL A 98 3.61 -0.57 -0.77
N VAL A 99 3.01 -1.22 0.23
CA VAL A 99 1.88 -0.70 0.99
C VAL A 99 2.28 0.47 1.89
N GLU A 100 3.55 0.55 2.31
CA GLU A 100 4.00 1.59 3.24
C GLU A 100 3.99 3.00 2.65
N PHE A 101 3.94 3.15 1.32
CA PHE A 101 3.63 4.44 0.69
C PHE A 101 2.27 4.98 1.12
N TYR A 102 1.32 4.10 1.47
CA TYR A 102 -0.05 4.46 1.80
C TYR A 102 -0.29 4.58 3.31
N THR A 103 0.77 4.58 4.12
CA THR A 103 0.65 4.67 5.59
C THR A 103 -0.14 5.89 6.03
N ASP A 104 0.16 7.06 5.47
CA ASP A 104 -0.51 8.32 5.84
C ASP A 104 -2.00 8.30 5.44
N PHE A 105 -2.31 7.74 4.26
CA PHE A 105 -3.67 7.55 3.78
C PHE A 105 -4.48 6.58 4.66
N LEU A 106 -3.94 5.38 4.93
CA LEU A 106 -4.64 4.36 5.71
C LEU A 106 -4.83 4.77 7.17
N ARG A 107 -3.84 5.45 7.77
CA ARG A 107 -3.97 6.02 9.12
C ARG A 107 -4.99 7.14 9.18
N SER A 108 -5.02 8.02 8.18
CA SER A 108 -6.04 9.08 8.08
C SER A 108 -7.44 8.47 7.96
N LEU A 109 -7.60 7.44 7.14
CA LEU A 109 -8.87 6.72 6.99
C LEU A 109 -9.30 6.04 8.31
N ARG A 110 -8.37 5.36 8.99
CA ARG A 110 -8.62 4.78 10.33
C ARG A 110 -9.11 5.82 11.32
N ALA A 111 -8.42 6.96 11.41
CA ALA A 111 -8.78 8.05 12.32
C ALA A 111 -10.15 8.69 12.01
N LEU A 112 -10.58 8.71 10.75
CA LEU A 112 -11.91 9.15 10.35
C LEU A 112 -12.97 8.12 10.74
N LEU A 113 -12.71 6.83 10.50
CA LEU A 113 -13.63 5.73 10.84
C LEU A 113 -13.84 5.60 12.35
N ASP A 114 -12.78 5.76 13.16
CA ASP A 114 -12.86 5.71 14.63
C ASP A 114 -13.89 6.68 15.21
N LYS A 115 -14.17 7.78 14.51
CA LYS A 115 -15.13 8.81 14.95
C LYS A 115 -16.59 8.44 14.68
N THR A 116 -16.86 7.54 13.74
CA THR A 116 -18.23 7.28 13.27
C THR A 116 -18.64 5.82 13.23
N GLU A 117 -17.71 4.89 13.39
CA GLU A 117 -18.03 3.48 13.55
C GLU A 117 -19.02 3.29 14.71
N SER A 118 -20.08 2.53 14.43
CA SER A 118 -21.16 2.29 15.38
C SER A 118 -21.55 0.81 15.37
N ASP A 119 -22.47 0.43 14.48
CA ASP A 119 -22.96 -0.95 14.36
C ASP A 119 -21.99 -1.87 13.62
N THR A 120 -21.15 -1.32 12.73
CA THR A 120 -20.13 -2.04 11.96
C THR A 120 -18.73 -1.63 12.42
N ALA A 121 -17.88 -2.61 12.74
CA ALA A 121 -16.44 -2.43 12.93
C ALA A 121 -15.72 -2.68 11.60
N TYR A 122 -14.93 -1.71 11.13
CA TYR A 122 -14.14 -1.85 9.91
C TYR A 122 -12.68 -2.10 10.26
N ASP A 123 -12.17 -3.30 10.06
CA ASP A 123 -10.73 -3.53 10.10
C ASP A 123 -10.10 -3.04 8.79
N ILE A 124 -8.94 -2.40 8.84
CA ILE A 124 -8.19 -2.04 7.63
C ILE A 124 -6.96 -2.94 7.54
N TYR A 125 -6.77 -3.56 6.39
CA TYR A 125 -5.58 -4.34 6.11
C TYR A 125 -5.08 -4.01 4.70
N GLY A 126 -3.77 -3.99 4.50
CA GLY A 126 -3.17 -3.92 3.18
C GLY A 126 -1.81 -4.57 3.20
N ARG A 127 -1.35 -5.06 2.05
CA ARG A 127 -0.02 -5.67 1.93
C ARG A 127 0.67 -5.30 0.64
N ASN A 128 1.99 -5.51 0.63
CA ASN A 128 2.79 -5.40 -0.57
C ASN A 128 2.27 -6.39 -1.63
N LEU A 129 2.36 -6.00 -2.88
CA LEU A 129 2.31 -6.94 -4.00
C LEU A 129 3.47 -7.94 -3.87
N PHE A 130 3.31 -9.14 -4.43
CA PHE A 130 4.35 -10.17 -4.34
C PHE A 130 5.63 -9.74 -5.07
N GLY A 131 6.79 -10.08 -4.51
CA GLY A 131 8.09 -9.74 -5.11
C GLY A 131 8.63 -8.35 -4.77
N PHE A 132 7.92 -7.55 -3.97
CA PHE A 132 8.37 -6.21 -3.58
C PHE A 132 9.13 -6.16 -2.24
N ARG A 133 9.23 -7.30 -1.53
CA ARG A 133 9.99 -7.44 -0.30
C ARG A 133 10.90 -8.66 -0.41
N ASP A 134 12.21 -8.42 -0.33
CA ASP A 134 13.24 -9.44 -0.58
C ASP A 134 13.14 -10.66 0.36
N ALA A 135 12.58 -10.49 1.55
CA ALA A 135 12.40 -11.56 2.54
C ALA A 135 11.26 -12.53 2.19
N ASP A 136 10.36 -12.14 1.28
CA ASP A 136 9.15 -12.91 0.97
C ASP A 136 9.37 -13.84 -0.25
N HIS A 137 10.57 -13.85 -0.85
CA HIS A 137 10.88 -14.67 -2.01
C HIS A 137 12.39 -14.90 -2.20
N GLU A 138 12.72 -15.99 -2.88
CA GLU A 138 14.07 -16.23 -3.37
C GLU A 138 14.52 -15.14 -4.36
N PRO A 139 15.83 -14.84 -4.45
CA PRO A 139 16.36 -13.87 -5.40
C PRO A 139 15.86 -14.10 -6.82
N PHE A 140 15.50 -13.02 -7.51
CA PHE A 140 15.16 -13.11 -8.92
C PHE A 140 16.40 -13.40 -9.77
N GLY A 141 16.17 -14.08 -10.90
CA GLY A 141 17.21 -14.50 -11.82
C GLY A 141 16.62 -15.20 -13.05
N GLY A 142 17.47 -15.80 -13.88
CA GLY A 142 17.02 -16.46 -15.12
C GLY A 142 16.05 -17.63 -14.91
N GLN A 143 16.04 -18.24 -13.72
CA GLN A 143 15.14 -19.36 -13.37
C GLN A 143 13.99 -18.95 -12.44
N ASN A 144 14.09 -17.80 -11.77
CA ASN A 144 13.09 -17.29 -10.84
C ASN A 144 12.75 -15.86 -11.27
N LEU A 145 11.76 -15.73 -12.15
CA LEU A 145 11.38 -14.45 -12.71
C LEU A 145 10.52 -13.65 -11.73
N PRO A 146 10.52 -12.31 -11.83
CA PRO A 146 9.60 -11.48 -11.08
C PRO A 146 8.13 -11.83 -11.39
N TYR A 147 7.23 -11.50 -10.47
CA TYR A 147 5.81 -11.83 -10.60
C TYR A 147 5.12 -10.96 -11.65
N GLU A 148 4.40 -11.58 -12.58
CA GLU A 148 3.53 -10.89 -13.54
C GLU A 148 2.17 -10.53 -12.93
N LEU A 149 1.43 -9.65 -13.61
CA LEU A 149 0.11 -9.18 -13.17
C LEU A 149 -0.87 -10.32 -12.84
N ASP A 150 -0.93 -11.39 -13.64
CA ASP A 150 -1.86 -12.51 -13.39
C ASP A 150 -1.56 -13.24 -12.07
N ALA A 151 -0.27 -13.44 -11.77
CA ALA A 151 0.18 -14.02 -10.51
C ALA A 151 -0.14 -13.10 -9.32
N GLN A 152 -0.04 -11.77 -9.51
CA GLN A 152 -0.47 -10.80 -8.50
C GLN A 152 -1.97 -10.93 -8.22
N VAL A 153 -2.81 -11.02 -9.26
CA VAL A 153 -4.25 -11.20 -9.07
C VAL A 153 -4.57 -12.48 -8.31
N GLU A 154 -4.00 -13.62 -8.74
CA GLU A 154 -4.32 -14.90 -8.11
C GLU A 154 -3.90 -14.91 -6.64
N GLY A 155 -2.69 -14.46 -6.36
CA GLY A 155 -2.18 -14.42 -5.00
C GLY A 155 -2.93 -13.41 -4.12
N MET A 156 -3.31 -12.24 -4.63
CA MET A 156 -4.10 -11.26 -3.87
C MET A 156 -5.49 -11.81 -3.57
N TRP A 157 -6.13 -12.44 -4.54
CA TRP A 157 -7.43 -13.06 -4.34
C TRP A 157 -7.37 -14.19 -3.31
N ALA A 158 -6.30 -15.01 -3.32
CA ALA A 158 -6.06 -16.03 -2.30
C ALA A 158 -5.84 -15.41 -0.90
N ASP A 159 -5.02 -14.35 -0.80
CA ASP A 159 -4.75 -13.65 0.45
C ASP A 159 -6.04 -13.04 1.03
N ILE A 160 -6.80 -12.29 0.23
CA ILE A 160 -8.09 -11.71 0.61
C ILE A 160 -9.04 -12.79 1.11
N ALA A 161 -9.15 -13.92 0.41
CA ALA A 161 -10.00 -15.04 0.83
C ALA A 161 -9.53 -15.72 2.12
N SER A 162 -8.25 -15.59 2.47
CA SER A 162 -7.66 -16.15 3.69
C SER A 162 -7.83 -15.26 4.92
N GLN A 163 -8.20 -13.98 4.75
CA GLN A 163 -8.33 -13.04 5.86
C GLN A 163 -9.43 -13.46 6.84
N ARG A 164 -9.11 -13.41 8.14
CA ARG A 164 -10.02 -13.79 9.24
C ARG A 164 -9.94 -12.77 10.38
N ARG A 165 -11.02 -12.68 11.14
CA ARG A 165 -11.20 -11.80 12.30
C ARG A 165 -11.22 -12.59 13.62
N GLY A 166 -11.21 -11.83 14.71
CA GLY A 166 -11.24 -12.35 16.08
C GLY A 166 -9.85 -12.76 16.58
N ASP A 167 -9.71 -12.89 17.90
CA ASP A 167 -8.43 -13.15 18.57
C ASP A 167 -7.76 -14.44 18.07
N SER A 168 -8.56 -15.43 17.68
CA SER A 168 -8.10 -16.71 17.12
C SER A 168 -7.89 -16.70 15.60
N HIS A 169 -8.20 -15.60 14.92
CA HIS A 169 -8.16 -15.47 13.46
C HIS A 169 -8.84 -16.62 12.70
N ASP A 170 -10.02 -17.03 13.15
CA ASP A 170 -10.77 -18.18 12.61
C ASP A 170 -12.11 -17.79 11.97
N GLN A 171 -12.62 -16.60 12.26
CA GLN A 171 -13.94 -16.16 11.79
C GLN A 171 -13.84 -15.41 10.46
N PRO A 172 -14.74 -15.67 9.49
CA PRO A 172 -14.85 -14.84 8.30
C PRO A 172 -15.39 -13.45 8.65
N TYR A 173 -15.06 -12.47 7.81
CA TYR A 173 -15.70 -11.16 7.85
C TYR A 173 -17.12 -11.23 7.27
N ASP A 174 -18.04 -10.44 7.82
CA ASP A 174 -19.41 -10.35 7.34
C ASP A 174 -19.47 -9.69 5.96
N SER A 175 -18.55 -8.76 5.69
CA SER A 175 -18.38 -8.12 4.39
C SER A 175 -16.93 -7.69 4.16
N VAL A 176 -16.55 -7.58 2.89
CA VAL A 176 -15.22 -7.13 2.46
C VAL A 176 -15.38 -6.03 1.40
N ILE A 177 -14.72 -4.90 1.66
CA ILE A 177 -14.55 -3.78 0.75
C ILE A 177 -13.12 -3.81 0.26
N LEU A 178 -12.92 -3.78 -1.06
CA LEU A 178 -11.59 -3.71 -1.65
C LEU A 178 -11.31 -2.27 -2.09
N ILE A 179 -10.14 -1.76 -1.74
CA ILE A 179 -9.63 -0.48 -2.24
C ILE A 179 -8.41 -0.78 -3.10
N GLY A 180 -8.40 -0.31 -4.34
CA GLY A 180 -7.27 -0.46 -5.25
C GLY A 180 -6.81 0.87 -5.78
N HIS A 181 -5.50 1.13 -5.73
CA HIS A 181 -4.90 2.31 -6.37
C HIS A 181 -4.17 1.93 -7.65
N SER A 182 -4.32 2.71 -8.73
CA SER A 182 -3.60 2.50 -9.99
C SER A 182 -3.77 1.06 -10.50
N ILE A 183 -2.68 0.29 -10.69
CA ILE A 183 -2.79 -1.13 -11.05
C ILE A 183 -3.51 -1.98 -10.00
N GLY A 184 -3.44 -1.59 -8.72
CA GLY A 184 -4.22 -2.21 -7.66
C GLY A 184 -5.73 -2.14 -7.94
N ALA A 185 -6.22 -1.11 -8.62
CA ALA A 185 -7.62 -1.03 -9.04
C ALA A 185 -7.97 -2.12 -10.08
N TYR A 186 -7.07 -2.40 -11.03
CA TYR A 186 -7.25 -3.52 -11.96
C TYR A 186 -7.30 -4.85 -11.21
N ILE A 187 -6.39 -5.06 -10.25
CA ILE A 187 -6.35 -6.27 -9.43
C ILE A 187 -7.65 -6.45 -8.65
N VAL A 188 -8.19 -5.37 -8.08
CA VAL A 188 -9.49 -5.37 -7.40
C VAL A 188 -10.61 -5.81 -8.34
N VAL A 189 -10.73 -5.19 -9.52
CA VAL A 189 -11.79 -5.55 -10.49
C VAL A 189 -11.66 -7.01 -10.92
N GLU A 190 -10.45 -7.49 -11.20
CA GLU A 190 -10.22 -8.88 -11.57
C GLU A 190 -10.53 -9.85 -10.42
N THR A 191 -10.26 -9.46 -9.18
CA THR A 191 -10.62 -10.23 -7.98
C THR A 191 -12.15 -10.40 -7.88
N PHE A 192 -12.92 -9.33 -8.11
CA PHE A 192 -14.37 -9.40 -8.19
C PHE A 192 -14.84 -10.32 -9.33
N HIS A 193 -14.24 -10.20 -10.51
CA HIS A 193 -14.55 -11.05 -11.65
C HIS A 193 -14.30 -12.53 -11.35
N ARG A 194 -13.12 -12.89 -10.84
CA ARG A 194 -12.80 -14.28 -10.45
C ARG A 194 -13.74 -14.79 -9.36
N GLN A 195 -14.05 -13.99 -8.36
CA GLN A 195 -15.00 -14.36 -7.31
C GLN A 195 -16.42 -14.61 -7.86
N SER A 196 -16.85 -13.90 -8.92
CA SER A 196 -18.15 -14.13 -9.56
C SER A 196 -18.21 -15.41 -10.39
N VAL A 197 -17.09 -15.81 -11.00
CA VAL A 197 -17.02 -17.00 -11.88
C VAL A 197 -16.67 -18.26 -11.08
N SER A 198 -15.78 -18.16 -10.10
CA SER A 198 -15.25 -19.27 -9.30
C SER A 198 -15.14 -18.85 -7.83
N PRO A 199 -16.26 -18.77 -7.08
CA PRO A 199 -16.26 -18.18 -5.75
C PRO A 199 -15.42 -18.96 -4.73
N LYS A 200 -14.47 -18.29 -4.06
CA LYS A 200 -13.81 -18.80 -2.85
C LYS A 200 -14.77 -18.72 -1.66
N ALA A 201 -14.83 -19.76 -0.85
CA ALA A 201 -15.70 -19.85 0.32
C ALA A 201 -15.29 -18.84 1.42
N GLY A 202 -16.27 -18.32 2.16
CA GLY A 202 -16.03 -17.39 3.26
C GLY A 202 -15.62 -15.97 2.83
N LEU A 203 -15.69 -15.65 1.53
CA LEU A 203 -15.35 -14.34 1.00
C LEU A 203 -16.60 -13.61 0.48
N ASN A 204 -17.06 -12.62 1.22
CA ASN A 204 -18.20 -11.76 0.86
C ASN A 204 -17.74 -10.39 0.33
N LEU A 205 -17.43 -10.31 -0.97
CA LEU A 205 -17.02 -9.04 -1.60
C LEU A 205 -18.24 -8.15 -1.90
N GLN A 206 -18.34 -7.01 -1.21
CA GLN A 206 -19.45 -6.07 -1.37
C GLN A 206 -19.12 -4.89 -2.28
N HIS A 207 -18.04 -4.16 -2.01
CA HIS A 207 -17.72 -2.91 -2.73
C HIS A 207 -16.26 -2.81 -3.15
N GLY A 208 -16.00 -2.20 -4.31
CA GLY A 208 -14.68 -1.91 -4.84
C GLY A 208 -14.46 -0.41 -5.03
N PHE A 209 -13.50 0.16 -4.31
CA PHE A 209 -13.10 1.56 -4.41
C PHE A 209 -11.84 1.67 -5.26
N LEU A 210 -11.97 2.31 -6.41
CA LEU A 210 -10.98 2.34 -7.47
C LEU A 210 -10.39 3.75 -7.55
N LEU A 211 -9.22 3.93 -6.94
CA LEU A 211 -8.52 5.21 -6.81
C LEU A 211 -7.51 5.36 -7.95
N PHE A 212 -7.64 6.44 -8.72
CA PHE A 212 -6.80 6.74 -9.88
C PHE A 212 -6.59 5.51 -10.80
N PRO A 213 -7.69 4.85 -11.22
CA PRO A 213 -7.60 3.48 -11.71
C PRO A 213 -7.02 3.38 -13.12
N THR A 214 -6.06 2.48 -13.30
CA THR A 214 -5.47 2.15 -14.60
C THR A 214 -6.13 0.90 -15.20
N ILE A 215 -7.45 0.96 -15.39
CA ILE A 215 -8.26 -0.19 -15.86
C ILE A 215 -8.30 -0.37 -17.38
N SER A 216 -7.79 0.60 -18.14
CA SER A 216 -7.80 0.58 -19.61
C SER A 216 -6.58 1.35 -20.18
N TYR A 217 -5.90 0.72 -21.15
CA TYR A 217 -4.75 1.21 -21.93
C TYR A 217 -3.79 2.19 -21.23
N ILE A 218 -2.98 1.67 -20.30
CA ILE A 218 -1.83 2.41 -19.77
C ILE A 218 -0.87 2.80 -20.92
N ALA A 219 -0.74 1.96 -21.96
CA ALA A 219 0.18 2.19 -23.08
C ALA A 219 -0.12 3.45 -23.89
N ARG A 220 -1.37 3.93 -23.91
CA ARG A 220 -1.76 5.17 -24.62
C ARG A 220 -1.73 6.40 -23.73
N SER A 221 -1.61 6.24 -22.41
CA SER A 221 -1.42 7.36 -21.49
C SER A 221 -0.15 8.16 -21.86
N PRO A 222 -0.09 9.46 -21.52
CA PRO A 222 1.11 10.27 -21.75
C PRO A 222 2.40 9.64 -21.21
N SER A 223 2.32 8.96 -20.06
CA SER A 223 3.46 8.26 -19.46
C SER A 223 3.78 6.95 -20.17
N GLY A 224 2.77 6.17 -20.53
CA GLY A 224 2.94 4.94 -21.31
C GLY A 224 3.57 5.18 -22.68
N LEU A 225 3.20 6.27 -23.35
CA LEU A 225 3.80 6.69 -24.63
C LEU A 225 5.27 7.10 -24.46
N LYS A 226 5.61 7.85 -23.40
CA LYS A 226 7.00 8.22 -23.09
C LYS A 226 7.87 6.99 -22.79
N ILE A 227 7.35 6.06 -22.00
CA ILE A 227 8.04 4.80 -21.66
C ILE A 227 8.24 3.96 -22.93
N THR A 228 7.20 3.79 -23.75
CA THR A 228 7.27 3.03 -25.01
C THR A 228 8.27 3.67 -25.98
N ALA A 229 8.26 5.00 -26.12
CA ALA A 229 9.20 5.73 -26.96
C ALA A 229 10.65 5.62 -26.45
N LEU A 230 10.86 5.65 -25.12
CA LEU A 230 12.19 5.42 -24.53
C LEU A 230 12.65 3.98 -24.77
N GLN A 231 11.80 2.98 -24.55
CA GLN A 231 12.13 1.57 -24.81
C GLN A 231 12.52 1.35 -26.28
N GLN A 232 11.77 1.93 -27.22
CA GLN A 232 12.08 1.84 -28.65
C GLN A 232 13.37 2.58 -29.05
N ARG A 233 13.71 3.67 -28.37
CA ARG A 233 14.88 4.50 -28.67
C ARG A 233 16.19 3.96 -28.08
N TRP A 234 16.11 3.17 -27.01
CA TRP A 234 17.26 2.59 -26.31
C TRP A 234 17.41 1.08 -26.54
N TYR A 235 16.98 0.57 -27.71
CA TYR A 235 17.14 -0.82 -28.11
C TYR A 235 18.63 -1.17 -28.35
N LEU A 236 19.39 -1.23 -27.25
CA LEU A 236 20.74 -1.74 -27.17
C LEU A 236 20.65 -3.14 -26.54
N PRO A 237 21.00 -4.21 -27.28
CA PRO A 237 21.02 -5.56 -26.74
C PRO A 237 21.85 -5.61 -25.44
N GLY A 238 21.26 -6.12 -24.35
CA GLY A 238 21.92 -6.28 -23.05
C GLY A 238 21.73 -5.14 -22.03
N VAL A 239 21.24 -3.96 -22.44
CA VAL A 239 20.88 -2.87 -21.49
C VAL A 239 19.55 -3.17 -20.78
N GLU A 240 18.58 -3.73 -21.50
CA GLU A 240 17.26 -4.09 -20.93
C GLU A 240 17.36 -5.15 -19.83
N GLU A 241 18.24 -6.15 -20.01
CA GLU A 241 18.44 -7.23 -19.02
C GLU A 241 19.16 -6.72 -17.76
N ASN A 242 19.96 -5.65 -17.86
CA ASN A 242 20.80 -5.15 -16.77
C ASN A 242 20.37 -3.78 -16.22
N LEU A 243 19.24 -3.22 -16.66
CA LEU A 243 18.80 -1.88 -16.26
C LEU A 243 18.65 -1.73 -14.74
N HIS A 244 18.15 -2.78 -14.07
CA HIS A 244 18.03 -2.84 -12.63
C HIS A 244 19.42 -2.83 -11.93
N THR A 245 20.42 -3.50 -12.50
CA THR A 245 21.80 -3.53 -12.01
C THR A 245 22.49 -2.16 -12.16
N ILE A 246 22.26 -1.48 -13.28
CA ILE A 246 22.78 -0.12 -13.52
C ILE A 246 22.14 0.86 -12.54
N ALA A 247 20.82 0.81 -12.39
CA ALA A 247 20.09 1.66 -11.43
C ALA A 247 20.60 1.44 -9.99
N LYS A 248 20.78 0.18 -9.56
CA LYS A 248 21.38 -0.14 -8.26
C LYS A 248 22.80 0.39 -8.11
N GLY A 249 23.64 0.24 -9.14
CA GLY A 249 25.02 0.73 -9.13
C GLY A 249 25.10 2.24 -8.92
N LEU A 250 24.20 2.99 -9.55
CA LEU A 250 24.08 4.45 -9.35
C LEU A 250 23.57 4.79 -7.95
N LEU A 251 22.56 4.07 -7.46
CA LEU A 251 21.95 4.30 -6.14
C LEU A 251 22.88 3.90 -4.98
N PHE A 252 23.79 2.95 -5.19
CA PHE A 252 24.79 2.53 -4.20
C PHE A 252 25.70 3.68 -3.76
N LEU A 253 25.94 4.66 -4.64
CA LEU A 253 26.79 5.81 -4.34
C LEU A 253 26.17 6.77 -3.32
N PHE A 254 24.87 6.64 -3.02
CA PHE A 254 24.14 7.55 -2.15
C PHE A 254 23.66 6.85 -0.86
N PRO A 255 24.01 7.39 0.33
CA PRO A 255 23.42 6.95 1.59
C PRO A 255 21.89 7.06 1.58
N GLN A 256 21.20 6.18 2.31
CA GLN A 256 19.73 6.17 2.34
C GLN A 256 19.16 7.48 2.92
N SER A 257 19.80 8.00 3.96
CA SER A 257 19.48 9.29 4.58
C SER A 257 19.61 10.47 3.61
N THR A 258 20.63 10.46 2.74
CA THR A 258 20.81 11.49 1.71
C THR A 258 19.66 11.47 0.71
N LEU A 259 19.28 10.28 0.23
CA LEU A 259 18.11 10.13 -0.66
C LEU A 259 16.86 10.67 0.04
N GLN A 260 16.52 10.14 1.21
CA GLN A 260 15.35 10.56 2.00
C GLN A 260 15.27 12.08 2.16
N TRP A 261 16.40 12.72 2.50
CA TRP A 261 16.47 14.18 2.64
C TRP A 261 16.15 14.90 1.32
N VAL A 262 16.69 14.46 0.19
CA VAL A 262 16.41 15.06 -1.13
C VAL A 262 14.92 14.95 -1.47
N TRP A 263 14.32 13.76 -1.32
CA TRP A 263 12.91 13.56 -1.68
C TRP A 263 11.96 14.37 -0.77
N ALA A 264 12.23 14.39 0.54
CA ALA A 264 11.42 15.15 1.49
C ALA A 264 11.52 16.67 1.24
N ASN A 265 12.73 17.20 1.04
CA ASN A 265 12.95 18.65 0.99
C ASN A 265 12.74 19.25 -0.40
N TYR A 266 13.00 18.50 -1.47
CA TYR A 266 12.93 19.03 -2.83
C TYR A 266 11.67 18.60 -3.59
N LEU A 267 11.15 17.40 -3.32
CA LEU A 267 9.95 16.88 -3.97
C LEU A 267 8.72 16.93 -3.07
N GLY A 268 8.90 17.38 -1.82
CA GLY A 268 7.82 17.58 -0.86
C GLY A 268 7.15 16.29 -0.41
N PHE A 269 7.88 15.17 -0.43
CA PHE A 269 7.36 13.89 0.04
C PHE A 269 7.19 13.90 1.56
N SER A 270 6.19 13.18 2.07
CA SER A 270 6.12 12.91 3.51
C SER A 270 7.37 12.15 3.95
N SER A 271 7.72 12.31 5.23
CA SER A 271 8.89 11.65 5.82
C SER A 271 8.80 10.12 5.68
N GLN A 272 7.59 9.57 5.84
CA GLN A 272 7.31 8.15 5.62
C GLN A 272 7.46 7.76 4.15
N ALA A 273 6.85 8.49 3.21
CA ALA A 273 6.93 8.17 1.78
C ALA A 273 8.38 8.25 1.25
N ALA A 274 9.15 9.24 1.70
CA ALA A 274 10.57 9.37 1.36
C ALA A 274 11.39 8.20 1.93
N ALA A 275 11.08 7.74 3.14
CA ALA A 275 11.74 6.58 3.74
C ALA A 275 11.46 5.29 2.97
N THR A 276 10.19 5.02 2.68
CA THR A 276 9.74 3.88 1.88
C THR A 276 10.39 3.87 0.49
N LEU A 277 10.44 5.03 -0.19
CA LEU A 277 11.08 5.14 -1.50
C LEU A 277 12.56 4.80 -1.45
N ALA A 278 13.28 5.36 -0.48
CA ALA A 278 14.72 5.15 -0.37
C ALA A 278 15.04 3.68 -0.03
N GLU A 279 14.21 3.02 0.76
CA GLU A 279 14.37 1.61 1.06
C GLU A 279 14.04 0.72 -0.16
N TRP A 280 12.92 0.96 -0.83
CA TRP A 280 12.55 0.23 -2.04
C TRP A 280 13.60 0.36 -3.14
N LEU A 281 14.13 1.57 -3.36
CA LEU A 281 15.23 1.81 -4.32
C LEU A 281 16.49 1.00 -3.98
N LYS A 282 16.71 0.70 -2.69
CA LYS A 282 17.85 -0.07 -2.20
C LYS A 282 17.60 -1.56 -2.06
N SER A 283 16.35 -2.01 -2.20
CA SER A 283 16.00 -3.43 -2.16
C SER A 283 16.73 -4.22 -3.26
N ARG A 284 16.94 -5.51 -3.01
CA ARG A 284 17.51 -6.44 -3.99
C ARG A 284 16.59 -6.53 -5.19
N ASP A 285 15.30 -6.74 -5.01
CA ASP A 285 14.47 -7.13 -6.16
C ASP A 285 13.34 -6.16 -6.49
N GLY A 286 13.04 -5.19 -5.61
CA GLY A 286 11.87 -4.32 -5.75
C GLY A 286 11.85 -3.46 -7.01
N VAL A 287 13.00 -2.94 -7.47
CA VAL A 287 13.07 -2.15 -8.72
C VAL A 287 12.83 -3.06 -9.94
N TRP A 288 13.40 -4.27 -9.94
CA TRP A 288 13.21 -5.21 -11.03
C TRP A 288 11.75 -5.69 -11.09
N GLN A 289 11.16 -6.00 -9.93
CA GLN A 289 9.75 -6.34 -9.82
C GLN A 289 8.83 -5.23 -10.34
N ALA A 290 9.10 -3.96 -10.00
CA ALA A 290 8.30 -2.83 -10.48
C ALA A 290 8.34 -2.67 -12.00
N ILE A 291 9.53 -2.81 -12.59
CA ILE A 291 9.73 -2.73 -14.05
C ILE A 291 9.02 -3.91 -14.73
N HIS A 292 9.19 -5.12 -14.19
CA HIS A 292 8.59 -6.32 -14.75
C HIS A 292 7.07 -6.28 -14.69
N LEU A 293 6.52 -5.90 -13.54
CA LEU A 293 5.08 -5.70 -13.37
C LEU A 293 4.57 -4.66 -14.36
N GLY A 294 5.17 -3.47 -14.43
CA GLY A 294 4.77 -2.41 -15.37
C GLY A 294 4.82 -2.83 -16.85
N ARG A 295 5.77 -3.68 -17.25
CA ARG A 295 5.78 -4.26 -18.62
C ARG A 295 4.63 -5.23 -18.84
N SER A 296 4.31 -6.07 -17.85
CA SER A 296 3.15 -6.96 -17.93
C SER A 296 1.84 -6.17 -17.97
N GLU A 297 1.72 -5.07 -17.23
CA GLU A 297 0.56 -4.17 -17.25
C GLU A 297 0.29 -3.64 -18.67
N LEU A 298 1.33 -3.14 -19.36
CA LEU A 298 1.22 -2.66 -20.73
C LEU A 298 0.74 -3.73 -21.72
N LYS A 299 1.04 -5.01 -21.46
CA LYS A 299 0.65 -6.14 -22.30
C LYS A 299 -0.76 -6.63 -22.04
N TYR A 300 -1.19 -6.67 -20.76
CA TYR A 300 -2.44 -7.31 -20.34
C TYR A 300 -3.60 -6.33 -20.10
N VAL A 301 -3.31 -5.06 -19.80
CA VAL A 301 -4.35 -4.01 -19.61
C VAL A 301 -4.74 -3.43 -20.98
N LEU A 302 -5.40 -4.27 -21.79
CA LEU A 302 -5.94 -3.93 -23.12
C LEU A 302 -7.41 -3.46 -23.02
N LYS A 303 -7.94 -2.85 -24.09
CA LYS A 303 -9.34 -2.36 -24.13
C LYS A 303 -10.34 -3.45 -23.74
N ASP A 304 -11.39 -3.03 -23.03
CA ASP A 304 -12.69 -3.72 -22.97
C ASP A 304 -12.60 -5.22 -22.61
N LYS A 305 -11.78 -5.57 -21.62
CA LYS A 305 -11.79 -6.93 -21.05
C LYS A 305 -13.11 -7.23 -20.36
N TRP A 306 -13.67 -6.25 -19.66
CA TRP A 306 -14.98 -6.33 -19.01
C TRP A 306 -16.00 -5.62 -19.86
N ASP A 307 -17.01 -6.38 -20.30
CA ASP A 307 -18.12 -5.82 -21.06
C ASP A 307 -19.06 -5.04 -20.14
N ASP A 308 -19.97 -4.28 -20.73
CA ASP A 308 -20.91 -3.48 -19.95
C ASP A 308 -21.85 -4.37 -19.11
N SER A 309 -22.04 -5.64 -19.50
CA SER A 309 -22.84 -6.61 -18.74
C SER A 309 -22.19 -6.97 -17.41
N PHE A 310 -20.86 -7.08 -17.34
CA PHE A 310 -20.14 -7.24 -16.07
C PHE A 310 -20.44 -6.07 -15.12
N TRP A 311 -20.36 -4.83 -15.58
CA TRP A 311 -20.60 -3.66 -14.75
C TRP A 311 -22.05 -3.52 -14.29
N ASP A 312 -23.02 -4.01 -15.08
CA ASP A 312 -24.44 -4.02 -14.74
C ASP A 312 -24.82 -5.21 -13.80
N ASN A 313 -24.24 -6.39 -14.03
CA ASN A 313 -24.51 -7.63 -13.28
C ASN A 313 -23.87 -7.64 -11.89
N VAL A 314 -22.86 -6.79 -11.68
CA VAL A 314 -22.17 -6.66 -10.39
C VAL A 314 -22.91 -5.63 -9.52
N SER A 315 -24.25 -5.62 -9.51
CA SER A 315 -25.04 -4.78 -8.61
C SER A 315 -25.37 -5.51 -7.29
N THR A 316 -25.23 -4.84 -6.15
CA THR A 316 -25.62 -5.41 -4.84
C THR A 316 -27.07 -5.08 -4.53
N SER A 317 -27.93 -6.09 -4.48
CA SER A 317 -29.29 -5.96 -3.93
C SER A 317 -29.22 -6.02 -2.40
N SER A 318 -29.12 -4.88 -1.73
CA SER A 318 -29.29 -4.78 -0.28
C SER A 318 -30.73 -4.48 0.10
N SER A 319 -31.20 -5.05 1.21
CA SER A 319 -32.54 -4.88 1.78
C SER A 319 -32.72 -3.46 2.33
N GLY A 320 -32.81 -2.46 1.45
CA GLY A 320 -32.87 -1.04 1.83
C GLY A 320 -32.60 -0.06 0.68
N GLY A 321 -32.07 -0.54 -0.44
CA GLY A 321 -31.74 0.28 -1.61
C GLY A 321 -30.64 -0.35 -2.45
N VAL A 322 -30.37 0.25 -3.60
CA VAL A 322 -29.30 -0.19 -4.50
C VAL A 322 -28.09 0.73 -4.31
N VAL A 323 -26.99 0.19 -3.80
CA VAL A 323 -25.71 0.89 -3.68
C VAL A 323 -24.80 0.47 -4.84
N PRO A 324 -24.04 1.40 -5.45
CA PRO A 324 -23.02 1.04 -6.42
C PRO A 324 -22.03 0.02 -5.84
N LYS A 325 -21.74 -1.04 -6.60
CA LYS A 325 -20.67 -1.97 -6.20
C LYS A 325 -19.29 -1.37 -6.43
N PHE A 326 -19.12 -0.54 -7.44
CA PHE A 326 -17.85 0.12 -7.72
C PHE A 326 -17.94 1.64 -7.60
N PHE A 327 -16.90 2.21 -7.00
CA PHE A 327 -16.71 3.66 -6.88
C PHE A 327 -15.39 4.01 -7.54
N PHE A 328 -15.42 4.91 -8.51
CA PHE A 328 -14.27 5.36 -9.28
C PHE A 328 -13.92 6.79 -8.88
N PHE A 329 -12.65 7.03 -8.57
CA PHE A 329 -12.12 8.38 -8.39
C PHE A 329 -10.94 8.61 -9.33
N TYR A 330 -11.17 9.40 -10.37
CA TYR A 330 -10.17 9.74 -11.36
C TYR A 330 -9.49 11.06 -11.04
N GLY A 331 -8.18 11.13 -11.24
CA GLY A 331 -7.48 12.41 -11.28
C GLY A 331 -7.92 13.23 -12.49
N LYS A 332 -7.97 14.56 -12.32
CA LYS A 332 -8.33 15.49 -13.41
C LYS A 332 -7.33 15.44 -14.56
N HIS A 333 -6.04 15.56 -14.24
CA HIS A 333 -4.91 15.52 -15.19
C HIS A 333 -3.97 14.35 -14.89
N ASP A 334 -4.53 13.15 -14.81
CA ASP A 334 -3.74 11.96 -14.51
C ASP A 334 -2.91 11.53 -15.73
N HIS A 335 -1.59 11.69 -15.67
CA HIS A 335 -0.68 11.30 -16.76
C HIS A 335 -0.48 9.79 -16.92
N TRP A 336 -0.99 8.97 -16.00
CA TRP A 336 -0.97 7.52 -16.07
C TRP A 336 -2.27 6.94 -16.62
N VAL A 337 -3.30 7.78 -16.78
CA VAL A 337 -4.58 7.43 -17.39
C VAL A 337 -4.68 8.14 -18.74
N ASP A 338 -5.20 7.44 -19.74
CA ASP A 338 -5.59 8.08 -20.99
C ASP A 338 -6.92 8.82 -20.78
N ASN A 339 -6.87 10.16 -20.79
CA ASN A 339 -8.05 10.99 -20.54
C ASN A 339 -9.16 10.76 -21.57
N ASP A 340 -8.82 10.50 -22.83
CA ASP A 340 -9.82 10.27 -23.87
C ASP A 340 -10.57 8.95 -23.59
N LEU A 341 -9.85 7.90 -23.20
CA LEU A 341 -10.45 6.61 -22.84
C LEU A 341 -11.23 6.65 -21.53
N ARG A 342 -10.75 7.42 -20.54
CA ARG A 342 -11.51 7.71 -19.32
C ARG A 342 -12.82 8.39 -19.67
N ASP A 343 -12.76 9.43 -20.50
CA ASP A 343 -13.94 10.23 -20.86
C ASP A 343 -14.91 9.42 -21.73
N GLU A 344 -14.41 8.55 -22.63
CA GLU A 344 -15.20 7.56 -23.35
C GLU A 344 -15.91 6.58 -22.41
N PHE A 345 -15.21 6.04 -21.40
CA PHE A 345 -15.80 5.14 -20.40
C PHE A 345 -16.89 5.86 -19.59
N ILE A 346 -16.61 7.07 -19.12
CA ILE A 346 -17.58 7.91 -18.39
C ILE A 346 -18.79 8.21 -19.27
N ALA A 347 -18.58 8.55 -20.54
CA ALA A 347 -19.65 8.82 -21.49
C ALA A 347 -20.52 7.58 -21.75
N ARG A 348 -19.91 6.39 -21.91
CA ARG A 348 -20.64 5.12 -22.05
C ARG A 348 -21.53 4.84 -20.85
N GLN A 349 -21.00 5.01 -19.63
CA GLN A 349 -21.77 4.79 -18.42
C GLN A 349 -22.91 5.81 -18.25
N LYS A 350 -22.67 7.09 -18.56
CA LYS A 350 -23.70 8.15 -18.51
C LYS A 350 -24.79 7.95 -19.57
N ALA A 351 -24.43 7.57 -20.78
CA ALA A 351 -25.37 7.37 -21.89
C ALA A 351 -26.41 6.28 -21.60
N ARG A 352 -26.10 5.35 -20.70
CA ARG A 352 -26.98 4.26 -20.31
C ARG A 352 -28.05 4.68 -19.29
N GLY A 353 -27.99 5.88 -18.70
CA GLY A 353 -28.96 6.41 -17.71
C GLY A 353 -28.49 6.43 -16.24
N ALA A 354 -29.36 6.89 -15.32
CA ALA A 354 -29.04 7.13 -13.91
C ALA A 354 -29.53 6.00 -12.97
N ASP A 355 -29.20 4.75 -13.29
CA ASP A 355 -29.51 3.62 -12.41
C ASP A 355 -28.58 3.63 -11.17
N PRO A 356 -29.11 3.68 -9.93
CA PRO A 356 -28.30 3.64 -8.71
C PRO A 356 -27.47 2.37 -8.54
N ALA A 357 -27.73 1.30 -9.30
CA ALA A 357 -26.91 0.08 -9.34
C ALA A 357 -25.56 0.25 -10.03
N ARG A 358 -25.41 1.31 -10.82
CA ARG A 358 -24.22 1.50 -11.65
C ARG A 358 -23.04 2.03 -10.87
N PRO A 359 -21.82 1.83 -11.39
CA PRO A 359 -20.63 2.43 -10.81
C PRO A 359 -20.77 3.93 -10.58
N SER A 360 -20.46 4.37 -9.36
CA SER A 360 -20.30 5.80 -9.06
C SER A 360 -18.97 6.26 -9.64
N ILE A 361 -18.98 7.31 -10.48
CA ILE A 361 -17.76 7.81 -11.10
C ILE A 361 -17.61 9.29 -10.80
N GLU A 362 -16.48 9.63 -10.18
CA GLU A 362 -16.13 10.97 -9.79
C GLU A 362 -14.76 11.34 -10.36
N ILE A 363 -14.64 12.58 -10.80
CA ILE A 363 -13.37 13.16 -11.22
C ILE A 363 -12.99 14.19 -10.17
N ASP A 364 -11.75 14.11 -9.72
CA ASP A 364 -11.16 15.05 -8.79
C ASP A 364 -11.29 16.51 -9.27
N THR A 365 -11.52 17.40 -8.32
CA THR A 365 -11.62 18.85 -8.53
C THR A 365 -10.40 19.62 -8.02
N GLY A 366 -9.57 18.99 -7.17
CA GLY A 366 -8.42 19.60 -6.49
C GLY A 366 -7.07 19.46 -7.20
N ASP A 367 -7.03 18.79 -8.35
CA ASP A 367 -5.80 18.45 -9.10
C ASP A 367 -4.83 17.57 -8.29
N ILE A 368 -5.40 16.61 -7.55
CA ILE A 368 -4.66 15.61 -6.79
C ILE A 368 -3.83 14.77 -7.78
N SER A 369 -2.52 14.70 -7.51
CA SER A 369 -1.60 13.87 -8.29
C SER A 369 -1.96 12.39 -8.20
N HIS A 370 -1.71 11.63 -9.26
CA HIS A 370 -1.81 10.16 -9.27
C HIS A 370 -1.08 9.55 -8.08
N ALA A 371 0.13 10.03 -7.78
CA ALA A 371 0.92 9.60 -6.63
C ALA A 371 0.49 10.31 -5.34
N PHE A 372 -0.81 10.36 -5.04
CA PHE A 372 -1.38 11.08 -3.89
C PHE A 372 -0.80 10.62 -2.54
N CYS A 373 -0.35 9.36 -2.47
CA CYS A 373 0.24 8.75 -1.30
C CYS A 373 1.63 9.31 -0.93
N THR A 374 2.22 10.15 -1.79
CA THR A 374 3.55 10.74 -1.52
C THR A 374 3.51 11.91 -0.55
N ARG A 375 2.33 12.48 -0.28
CA ARG A 375 2.16 13.66 0.60
C ARG A 375 1.01 13.45 1.59
N GLU A 376 1.16 14.01 2.79
CA GLU A 376 0.17 13.89 3.86
C GLU A 376 -1.15 14.59 3.52
N ASP A 377 -1.07 15.78 2.92
CA ASP A 377 -2.22 16.61 2.55
C ASP A 377 -3.13 15.94 1.50
N THR A 378 -2.54 15.38 0.45
CA THR A 378 -3.28 14.63 -0.58
C THR A 378 -3.74 13.27 -0.08
N SER A 379 -2.96 12.62 0.80
CA SER A 379 -3.38 11.38 1.46
C SER A 379 -4.63 11.57 2.32
N LEU A 380 -4.70 12.68 3.07
CA LEU A 380 -5.88 13.02 3.87
C LEU A 380 -7.10 13.28 2.97
N GLN A 381 -6.96 14.07 1.91
CA GLN A 381 -8.07 14.37 0.99
C GLN A 381 -8.67 13.09 0.37
N VAL A 382 -7.82 12.15 -0.03
CA VAL A 382 -8.28 10.86 -0.58
C VAL A 382 -8.89 9.97 0.52
N ALA A 383 -8.37 10.02 1.75
CA ALA A 383 -8.96 9.33 2.90
C ALA A 383 -10.36 9.86 3.22
N GLU A 384 -10.55 11.18 3.25
CA GLU A 384 -11.86 11.83 3.39
C GLU A 384 -12.80 11.39 2.29
N LYS A 385 -12.31 11.32 1.04
CA LYS A 385 -13.12 10.84 -0.08
C LYS A 385 -13.61 9.41 0.13
N VAL A 386 -12.70 8.49 0.43
CA VAL A 386 -13.03 7.08 0.70
C VAL A 386 -13.99 6.96 1.87
N TYR A 387 -13.74 7.72 2.93
CA TYR A 387 -14.58 7.78 4.11
C TYR A 387 -16.03 8.17 3.77
N THR A 388 -16.26 9.16 2.89
CA THR A 388 -17.63 9.50 2.46
C THR A 388 -18.36 8.34 1.77
N TRP A 389 -17.63 7.49 1.03
CA TRP A 389 -18.22 6.30 0.41
C TRP A 389 -18.56 5.22 1.44
N VAL A 390 -17.72 5.01 2.47
CA VAL A 390 -18.04 4.09 3.58
C VAL A 390 -19.30 4.57 4.32
N GLN A 391 -19.41 5.86 4.61
CA GLN A 391 -20.61 6.43 5.26
C GLN A 391 -21.87 6.27 4.40
N ALA A 392 -21.75 6.44 3.07
CA ALA A 392 -22.86 6.21 2.16
C ALA A 392 -23.34 4.76 2.28
N ILE A 393 -22.44 3.78 2.23
CA ILE A 393 -22.76 2.35 2.39
C ILE A 393 -23.48 2.08 3.71
N ASP A 394 -22.95 2.58 4.84
CA ASP A 394 -23.57 2.40 6.15
C ASP A 394 -24.99 2.98 6.22
N THR A 395 -25.24 4.09 5.53
CA THR A 395 -26.56 4.73 5.50
C THR A 395 -27.60 3.86 4.80
N PHE A 396 -27.20 3.09 3.79
CA PHE A 396 -28.09 2.18 3.06
C PHE A 396 -28.27 0.80 3.72
N GLN A 397 -27.42 0.46 4.70
CA GLN A 397 -27.49 -0.81 5.45
C GLN A 397 -28.26 -0.69 6.78
N LYS A 398 -28.63 0.53 7.19
CA LYS A 398 -29.52 0.83 8.32
C LYS A 398 -30.97 0.81 7.88
#